data_AF-B4FGA6-F1
#
_entry.id   AF-B4FGA6-F1
#
_cell.length_a   1.000
_cell.length_b   1.000
_cell.length_c   1.000
_cell.angle_alpha   90.00
_cell.angle_beta   90.00
_cell.angle_gamma   90.00
#
_symmetry.space_group_name_H-M   'P 1'
#
loop_
_entity.id
_entity.type
_entity.pdbx_description
1 polymer ?
#
loop_
_entity_poly.entity_id
_entity_poly.type
_entity_poly.pdbx_seq_one_letter_code
_entity_poly.pdbx_strand_id
1 'polypeptide(L)'
;MVARILGKLLHMVGILPTDKVTEVQRTDLVGEFVGHTGPKTRRKIHDAEGGILFVDEAYRLIPMQKSDDKDYGLEALEEIMSVMDSGKIVVVFAGYCEPMKRVIASNDGFCRRVTKFFYFDDFSTTELAEILHMKMKSPSDCSLLYGFKLHPSCSIEAIGELIAREITEEQRKQMNGGLVDTLLINARENLDSRLDFSCNDADTMITITLEDLEAGLRQISRQRHLQ
;
A
#
# COMPACT_ATOMS: atom_id res chain seq x y z
N MET A 1 -8.12 5.05 1.30
CA MET A 1 -6.89 5.72 1.76
C MET A 1 -7.19 6.66 2.92
N VAL A 2 -6.42 6.59 4.00
CA VAL A 2 -6.58 7.42 5.21
C VAL A 2 -6.55 8.92 4.90
N ALA A 3 -5.71 9.34 3.95
CA ALA A 3 -5.63 10.73 3.52
C ALA A 3 -6.97 11.29 2.98
N ARG A 4 -7.84 10.46 2.38
CA ARG A 4 -9.17 10.91 1.94
C ARG A 4 -10.10 11.21 3.10
N ILE A 5 -9.99 10.46 4.19
CA ILE A 5 -10.74 10.73 5.43
C ILE A 5 -10.19 12.02 6.06
N LEU A 6 -8.87 12.18 6.10
CA LEU A 6 -8.23 13.40 6.59
C LEU A 6 -8.65 14.63 5.78
N GLY A 7 -8.69 14.54 4.45
CA GLY A 7 -9.15 15.63 3.57
C GLY A 7 -10.57 16.06 3.89
N LYS A 8 -11.49 15.10 4.01
CA LYS A 8 -12.88 15.36 4.42
C LYS A 8 -12.97 16.02 5.79
N LEU A 9 -12.20 15.54 6.76
CA LEU A 9 -12.18 16.09 8.11
C LEU A 9 -11.68 17.54 8.12
N LEU A 10 -10.52 17.80 7.50
CA LEU A 10 -9.92 19.13 7.46
C LEU A 10 -10.80 20.13 6.69
N HIS A 11 -11.48 19.66 5.64
CA HIS A 11 -12.47 20.47 4.94
C HIS A 11 -13.68 20.80 5.82
N MET A 12 -14.24 19.81 6.50
CA MET A 12 -15.41 19.97 7.36
C MET A 12 -15.16 20.91 8.55
N VAL A 13 -13.94 20.94 9.08
CA VAL A 13 -13.53 21.87 10.16
C VAL A 13 -13.13 23.25 9.61
N GLY A 14 -13.10 23.43 8.29
CA GLY A 14 -12.80 24.72 7.64
C GLY A 14 -11.31 25.07 7.56
N ILE A 15 -10.43 24.08 7.76
CA ILE A 15 -8.97 24.26 7.59
C ILE A 15 -8.61 24.25 6.11
N LEU A 16 -9.20 23.33 5.34
CA LEU A 16 -8.99 23.23 3.89
C LEU A 16 -10.21 23.70 3.10
N PRO A 17 -10.02 24.47 2.01
CA PRO A 17 -11.11 24.85 1.11
C PRO A 17 -11.83 23.67 0.45
N THR A 18 -11.14 22.54 0.26
CA THR A 18 -11.69 21.33 -0.38
C THR A 18 -11.23 20.07 0.33
N ASP A 19 -11.94 18.95 0.11
CA ASP A 19 -11.52 17.61 0.57
C ASP A 19 -10.65 16.87 -0.47
N LYS A 20 -10.17 17.59 -1.50
CA LYS A 20 -9.40 17.03 -2.61
C LYS A 20 -8.10 16.41 -2.11
N VAL A 21 -7.81 15.21 -2.58
CA VAL A 21 -6.53 14.53 -2.37
C VAL A 21 -5.90 14.24 -3.73
N THR A 22 -4.74 14.83 -3.98
CA THR A 22 -3.91 14.57 -5.15
C THR A 22 -2.81 13.60 -4.73
N GLU A 23 -2.91 12.37 -5.21
CA GLU A 23 -1.92 11.32 -4.99
C GLU A 23 -0.83 11.38 -6.06
N VAL A 24 0.43 11.30 -5.62
CA VAL A 24 1.61 11.37 -6.49
C VAL A 24 2.67 10.39 -6.05
N GLN A 25 3.39 9.83 -7.01
CA GLN A 25 4.59 9.03 -6.80
C GLN A 25 5.81 9.71 -7.45
N ARG A 26 7.01 9.13 -7.28
CA ARG A 26 8.24 9.64 -7.93
C ARG A 26 8.06 9.92 -9.43
N THR A 27 7.39 9.01 -10.14
CA THR A 27 7.14 9.12 -11.58
C THR A 27 6.26 10.30 -11.96
N ASP A 28 5.41 10.79 -11.05
CA ASP A 28 4.58 11.98 -11.24
C ASP A 28 5.33 13.29 -11.02
N LEU A 29 6.40 13.25 -10.24
CA LEU A 29 7.13 14.44 -9.77
C LEU A 29 8.43 14.66 -10.54
N VAL A 30 9.18 13.58 -10.77
CA VAL A 30 10.52 13.64 -11.35
C VAL A 30 10.46 13.56 -12.87
N GLY A 31 11.16 14.45 -13.55
CA GLY A 31 11.30 14.47 -15.00
C GLY A 31 12.38 13.52 -15.50
N GLU A 32 12.30 13.13 -16.78
CA GLU A 32 13.30 12.27 -17.43
C GLU A 32 14.57 13.06 -17.83
N PHE A 33 14.46 14.39 -17.91
CA PHE A 33 15.51 15.29 -18.38
C PHE A 33 15.75 16.43 -17.39
N VAL A 34 16.97 16.97 -17.40
CA VAL A 34 17.37 18.14 -16.60
C VAL A 34 16.37 19.28 -16.79
N GLY A 35 15.94 19.89 -15.68
CA GLY A 35 15.04 21.05 -15.68
C GLY A 35 13.55 20.73 -15.89
N HIS A 36 13.19 19.45 -16.07
CA HIS A 36 11.78 19.04 -16.17
C HIS A 36 11.13 18.80 -14.80
N THR A 37 11.92 18.46 -13.78
CA THR A 37 11.41 18.07 -12.46
C THR A 37 10.71 19.21 -11.73
N GLY A 38 11.31 20.39 -11.65
CA GLY A 38 10.70 21.56 -11.02
C GLY A 38 9.32 21.91 -11.58
N PRO A 39 9.18 22.16 -12.90
CA PRO A 39 7.87 22.44 -13.51
C PRO A 39 6.84 21.32 -13.31
N LYS A 40 7.27 20.06 -13.41
CA LYS A 40 6.40 18.89 -13.25
C LYS A 40 5.88 18.77 -11.83
N THR A 41 6.75 18.96 -10.85
CA THR A 41 6.42 18.98 -9.42
C THR A 41 5.49 20.15 -9.07
N ARG A 42 5.81 21.37 -9.52
CA ARG A 42 4.96 22.56 -9.31
C ARG A 42 3.56 22.39 -9.86
N ARG A 43 3.41 21.74 -11.01
CA ARG A 43 2.09 21.46 -11.58
C ARG A 43 1.24 20.59 -10.66
N LYS A 44 1.82 19.50 -10.12
CA LYS A 44 1.12 18.62 -9.16
C LYS A 44 0.82 19.32 -7.84
N ILE A 45 1.71 20.20 -7.36
CA ILE A 45 1.49 21.04 -6.20
C ILE A 45 0.29 21.98 -6.43
N HIS A 46 0.24 22.64 -7.58
CA HIS A 46 -0.87 23.53 -7.93
C HIS A 46 -2.20 22.76 -8.05
N ASP A 47 -2.17 21.55 -8.64
CA ASP A 47 -3.34 20.68 -8.69
C ASP A 47 -3.85 20.31 -7.28
N ALA A 48 -2.98 20.31 -6.27
CA ALA A 48 -3.30 19.97 -4.88
C ALA A 48 -3.59 21.19 -3.98
N GLU A 49 -3.50 22.41 -4.50
CA GLU A 49 -3.74 23.64 -3.74
C GLU A 49 -5.18 23.67 -3.20
N GLY A 50 -5.34 24.07 -1.94
CA GLY A 50 -6.62 24.03 -1.23
C GLY A 50 -7.05 22.63 -0.77
N GLY A 51 -6.19 21.63 -0.90
CA GLY A 51 -6.44 20.24 -0.49
C GLY A 51 -5.19 19.56 0.10
N ILE A 52 -5.08 18.26 -0.14
CA ILE A 52 -3.96 17.41 0.31
C ILE A 52 -3.11 16.96 -0.88
N LEU A 53 -1.79 17.14 -0.78
CA LEU A 53 -0.81 16.45 -1.63
C LEU A 53 -0.33 15.20 -0.88
N PHE A 54 -0.69 14.03 -1.39
CA PHE A 54 -0.28 12.74 -0.83
C PHE A 54 0.88 12.16 -1.64
N VAL A 55 2.08 12.18 -1.06
CA VAL A 55 3.32 11.70 -1.68
C VAL A 55 3.56 10.27 -1.21
N ASP A 56 3.25 9.31 -2.07
CA ASP A 56 3.43 7.90 -1.80
C ASP A 56 4.89 7.46 -2.04
N GLU A 57 5.35 6.53 -1.21
CA GLU A 57 6.73 6.04 -1.16
C GLU A 57 7.77 7.17 -1.22
N ALA A 58 7.62 8.21 -0.40
CA ALA A 58 8.41 9.44 -0.48
C ALA A 58 9.92 9.22 -0.37
N TYR A 59 10.36 8.13 0.27
CA TYR A 59 11.77 7.72 0.31
C TYR A 59 12.39 7.46 -1.06
N ARG A 60 11.58 7.21 -2.11
CA ARG A 60 12.05 7.06 -3.49
C ARG A 60 12.53 8.37 -4.09
N LEU A 61 12.14 9.53 -3.54
CA LEU A 61 12.66 10.83 -3.97
C LEU A 61 14.10 11.08 -3.51
N ILE A 62 14.61 10.24 -2.59
CA ILE A 62 15.96 10.37 -2.09
C ILE A 62 16.86 9.30 -2.70
N PRO A 63 17.99 9.69 -3.31
CA PRO A 63 18.93 8.73 -3.88
C PRO A 63 19.47 7.79 -2.79
N MET A 64 19.56 6.49 -3.11
CA MET A 64 20.16 5.50 -2.21
C MET A 64 21.70 5.61 -2.15
N GLN A 65 22.33 6.22 -3.17
CA GLN A 65 23.77 6.44 -3.24
C GLN A 65 24.07 7.89 -3.63
N LYS A 66 25.02 8.53 -2.93
CA LYS A 66 25.42 9.93 -3.17
C LYS A 66 26.04 10.19 -4.55
N SER A 67 26.42 9.14 -5.28
CA SER A 67 27.13 9.22 -6.56
C SER A 67 26.22 9.22 -7.79
N ASP A 68 24.89 9.21 -7.60
CA ASP A 68 23.95 9.30 -8.73
C ASP A 68 23.77 10.76 -9.16
N ASP A 69 24.74 11.27 -9.91
CA ASP A 69 24.82 12.66 -10.42
C ASP A 69 23.65 13.04 -11.37
N LYS A 70 22.70 12.10 -11.57
CA LYS A 70 21.50 12.24 -12.41
C LYS A 70 20.18 12.04 -11.64
N ASP A 71 20.18 12.00 -10.31
CA ASP A 71 18.94 11.89 -9.53
C ASP A 71 18.33 13.28 -9.23
N TYR A 72 17.28 13.64 -9.97
CA TYR A 72 16.52 14.87 -9.76
C TYR A 72 15.42 14.76 -8.67
N GLY A 73 15.36 13.67 -7.91
CA GLY A 73 14.36 13.47 -6.86
C GLY A 73 14.47 14.50 -5.73
N LEU A 74 15.68 14.95 -5.42
CA LEU A 74 15.91 16.01 -4.43
C LEU A 74 15.29 17.35 -4.85
N GLU A 75 15.37 17.70 -6.14
CA GLU A 75 14.74 18.91 -6.69
C GLU A 75 13.21 18.87 -6.47
N ALA A 76 12.57 17.72 -6.69
CA ALA A 76 11.14 17.57 -6.41
C ALA A 76 10.81 17.77 -4.92
N LEU A 77 11.65 17.24 -4.03
CA LEU A 77 11.46 17.38 -2.58
C LEU A 77 11.60 18.85 -2.15
N GLU A 78 12.57 19.58 -2.69
CA GLU A 78 12.79 21.01 -2.42
C GLU A 78 11.60 21.86 -2.87
N GLU A 79 11.05 21.59 -4.06
CA GLU A 79 9.85 22.29 -4.55
C GLU A 79 8.63 22.02 -3.65
N ILE A 80 8.45 20.80 -3.16
CA ILE A 80 7.39 20.47 -2.19
C ILE A 80 7.61 21.22 -0.87
N MET A 81 8.85 21.24 -0.36
CA MET A 81 9.19 21.95 0.88
C MET A 81 8.92 23.45 0.78
N SER A 82 9.07 24.05 -0.40
CA SER A 82 8.86 25.49 -0.63
C SER A 82 7.42 25.94 -0.35
N VAL A 83 6.44 25.05 -0.44
CA VAL A 83 5.00 25.37 -0.27
C VAL A 83 4.43 24.95 1.09
N MET A 84 5.17 24.17 1.88
CA MET A 84 4.69 23.65 3.17
C MET A 84 4.35 24.74 4.19
N ASP A 85 5.04 25.90 4.13
CA ASP A 85 4.81 27.02 5.05
C ASP A 85 3.68 27.95 4.61
N SER A 86 3.12 27.74 3.39
CA SER A 86 2.12 28.64 2.81
C SER A 86 0.74 28.55 3.49
N GLY A 87 0.46 27.44 4.20
CA GLY A 87 -0.83 27.16 4.81
C GLY A 87 -1.96 26.85 3.81
N LYS A 88 -1.69 26.85 2.51
CA LYS A 88 -2.70 26.62 1.46
C LYS A 88 -2.90 25.14 1.11
N ILE A 89 -1.98 24.29 1.54
CA ILE A 89 -1.89 22.89 1.15
C ILE A 89 -1.39 22.08 2.34
N VAL A 90 -1.96 20.90 2.53
CA VAL A 90 -1.46 19.92 3.50
C VAL A 90 -0.70 18.85 2.75
N VAL A 91 0.58 18.64 3.10
CA VAL A 91 1.42 17.62 2.47
C VAL A 91 1.48 16.40 3.41
N VAL A 92 1.18 15.23 2.87
CA VAL A 92 1.27 13.95 3.59
C VAL A 92 2.29 13.07 2.88
N PHE A 93 3.36 12.71 3.58
CA PHE A 93 4.35 11.77 3.09
C PHE A 93 4.04 10.37 3.62
N ALA A 94 4.02 9.38 2.73
CA ALA A 94 3.81 7.98 3.07
C ALA A 94 4.99 7.11 2.65
N GLY A 95 5.16 5.99 3.34
CA GLY A 95 6.19 5.00 3.07
C GLY A 95 6.52 4.17 4.29
N TYR A 96 7.37 3.16 4.10
CA TYR A 96 7.83 2.31 5.19
C TYR A 96 8.61 3.12 6.25
N CYS A 97 8.40 2.77 7.51
CA CYS A 97 8.95 3.50 8.67
C CYS A 97 10.48 3.68 8.58
N GLU A 98 11.21 2.59 8.28
CA GLU A 98 12.68 2.63 8.28
C GLU A 98 13.27 3.49 7.14
N PRO A 99 12.84 3.34 5.86
CA PRO A 99 13.22 4.28 4.81
C PRO A 99 12.83 5.74 5.09
N MET A 100 11.68 5.98 5.72
CA MET A 100 11.21 7.33 6.02
C MET A 100 12.07 8.05 7.07
N LYS A 101 12.73 7.33 7.99
CA LYS A 101 13.72 7.94 8.91
C LYS A 101 14.85 8.62 8.14
N ARG A 102 15.30 8.02 7.02
CA ARG A 102 16.31 8.64 6.15
C ARG A 102 15.79 9.90 5.46
N VAL A 103 14.50 9.90 5.08
CA VAL A 103 13.84 11.09 4.51
C VAL A 103 13.82 12.24 5.50
N ILE A 104 13.42 11.96 6.73
CA ILE A 104 13.35 12.97 7.78
C ILE A 104 14.75 13.51 8.09
N ALA A 105 15.78 12.66 8.13
CA ALA A 105 17.16 13.02 8.41
C ALA A 105 17.92 13.62 7.20
N SER A 106 17.33 13.64 6.01
CA SER A 106 18.01 14.08 4.78
C SER A 106 18.31 15.57 4.74
N ASN A 107 17.44 16.38 5.35
CA ASN A 107 17.53 17.83 5.37
C ASN A 107 16.90 18.38 6.65
N ASP A 108 17.64 19.19 7.40
CA ASP A 108 17.17 19.84 8.62
C ASP A 108 15.88 20.66 8.40
N GLY A 109 15.73 21.25 7.20
CA GLY A 109 14.55 21.99 6.79
C GLY A 109 13.31 21.13 6.62
N PHE A 110 13.46 19.85 6.26
CA PHE A 110 12.35 18.90 6.14
C PHE A 110 11.88 18.45 7.52
N CYS A 111 12.83 18.08 8.39
CA CYS A 111 12.55 17.68 9.77
C CYS A 111 11.74 18.73 10.55
N ARG A 112 12.06 20.02 10.37
CA ARG A 112 11.33 21.11 11.05
C ARG A 112 9.89 21.29 10.60
N ARG A 113 9.56 20.91 9.36
CA ARG A 113 8.23 21.11 8.76
C ARG A 113 7.31 19.90 8.96
N VAL A 114 7.88 18.71 9.07
CA VAL A 114 7.12 17.49 9.39
C VAL A 114 6.93 17.38 10.90
N THR A 115 5.81 17.91 11.39
CA THR A 115 5.54 18.01 12.84
C THR A 115 4.67 16.88 13.40
N LYS A 116 4.02 16.09 12.53
CA LYS A 116 3.10 15.02 12.92
C LYS A 116 3.51 13.72 12.24
N PHE A 117 3.59 12.66 13.05
CA PHE A 117 3.90 11.31 12.61
C PHE A 117 2.75 10.40 12.99
N PHE A 118 2.29 9.60 12.03
CA PHE A 118 1.30 8.56 12.24
C PHE A 118 1.97 7.23 11.91
N TYR A 119 2.01 6.33 12.89
CA TYR A 119 2.55 4.99 12.72
C TYR A 119 1.39 4.01 12.53
N PHE A 120 1.52 3.15 11.53
CA PHE A 120 0.60 2.05 11.29
C PHE A 120 1.38 0.77 11.61
N ASP A 121 0.92 0.05 12.63
CA ASP A 121 1.55 -1.19 13.04
C ASP A 121 1.26 -2.30 12.02
N ASP A 122 2.15 -3.28 11.97
CA ASP A 122 1.97 -4.44 11.11
C ASP A 122 0.83 -5.32 11.62
N PHE A 123 0.00 -5.84 10.70
CA PHE A 123 -1.08 -6.74 11.09
C PHE A 123 -0.54 -8.03 11.69
N SER A 124 -1.15 -8.43 12.81
CA SER A 124 -1.02 -9.76 13.40
C SER A 124 -1.61 -10.83 12.47
N THR A 125 -1.26 -12.09 12.69
CA THR A 125 -1.80 -13.21 11.91
C THR A 125 -3.32 -13.32 12.04
N THR A 126 -3.87 -12.97 13.21
CA THR A 126 -5.31 -12.90 13.46
C THR A 126 -5.96 -11.77 12.65
N GLU A 127 -5.38 -10.56 12.65
CA GLU A 127 -5.90 -9.44 11.86
C GLU A 127 -5.83 -9.72 10.35
N LEU A 128 -4.78 -10.38 9.87
CA LEU A 128 -4.68 -10.83 8.48
C LEU A 128 -5.79 -11.83 8.12
N ALA A 129 -6.11 -12.77 9.01
CA ALA A 129 -7.22 -13.68 8.84
C ALA A 129 -8.58 -12.97 8.85
N GLU A 130 -8.76 -11.96 9.72
CA GLU A 130 -9.96 -11.11 9.74
C GLU A 130 -10.11 -10.35 8.41
N ILE A 131 -9.03 -9.74 7.91
CA ILE A 131 -9.01 -9.04 6.62
C ILE A 131 -9.41 -9.98 5.48
N LEU A 132 -8.92 -11.22 5.49
CA LEU A 132 -9.29 -12.25 4.52
C LEU A 132 -10.80 -12.53 4.54
N HIS A 133 -11.37 -12.75 5.72
CA HIS A 133 -12.81 -12.92 5.87
C HIS A 133 -13.61 -11.68 5.43
N MET A 134 -13.13 -10.47 5.74
CA MET A 134 -13.79 -9.23 5.31
C MET A 134 -13.80 -9.11 3.78
N LYS A 135 -12.69 -9.41 3.12
CA LYS A 135 -12.58 -9.41 1.64
C LYS A 135 -13.51 -10.43 1.00
N MET A 136 -13.69 -11.60 1.61
CA MET A 136 -14.62 -12.63 1.11
C MET A 136 -16.09 -12.29 1.34
N LYS A 137 -16.43 -11.51 2.38
CA LYS A 137 -17.82 -11.08 2.67
C LYS A 137 -18.27 -9.86 1.88
N SER A 138 -17.33 -8.98 1.52
CA SER A 138 -17.59 -7.78 0.72
C SER A 138 -16.87 -7.85 -0.62
N PRO A 139 -17.22 -8.81 -1.49
CA PRO A 139 -16.68 -8.80 -2.84
C PRO A 139 -17.20 -7.53 -3.52
N SER A 140 -16.32 -6.56 -3.74
CA SER A 140 -16.60 -5.49 -4.70
C SER A 140 -16.86 -6.14 -6.05
N ASP A 141 -17.81 -5.63 -6.85
CA ASP A 141 -18.20 -6.19 -8.16
C ASP A 141 -17.02 -6.31 -9.16
N CYS A 142 -15.85 -5.75 -8.84
CA CYS A 142 -14.61 -5.87 -9.62
C CYS A 142 -13.54 -6.77 -8.97
N SER A 143 -13.84 -7.49 -7.89
CA SER A 143 -12.90 -8.40 -7.24
C SER A 143 -12.81 -9.72 -8.01
N LEU A 144 -11.58 -10.20 -8.22
CA LEU A 144 -11.27 -11.53 -8.78
C LEU A 144 -11.87 -12.71 -7.99
N LEU A 145 -12.48 -12.41 -6.84
CA LEU A 145 -13.08 -13.32 -5.87
C LEU A 145 -14.61 -13.23 -5.83
N TYR A 146 -15.23 -12.43 -6.70
CA TYR A 146 -16.68 -12.33 -6.78
C TYR A 146 -17.30 -13.70 -7.05
N GLY A 147 -18.23 -14.13 -6.19
CA GLY A 147 -18.91 -15.42 -6.30
C GLY A 147 -18.21 -16.58 -5.58
N PHE A 148 -16.98 -16.42 -5.09
CA PHE A 148 -16.30 -17.44 -4.30
C PHE A 148 -16.67 -17.34 -2.82
N LYS A 149 -16.68 -18.49 -2.14
CA LYS A 149 -16.93 -18.60 -0.71
C LYS A 149 -15.84 -19.40 0.00
N LEU A 150 -15.65 -19.12 1.28
CA LEU A 150 -14.77 -19.93 2.13
C LEU A 150 -15.53 -21.15 2.63
N HIS A 151 -14.86 -22.29 2.66
CA HIS A 151 -15.37 -23.48 3.33
C HIS A 151 -15.54 -23.20 4.84
N PRO A 152 -16.56 -23.78 5.53
CA PRO A 152 -16.79 -23.54 6.96
C PRO A 152 -15.60 -23.90 7.88
N SER A 153 -14.68 -24.74 7.42
CA SER A 153 -13.44 -25.07 8.15
C SER A 153 -12.43 -23.93 8.19
N CYS A 154 -12.56 -22.94 7.32
CA CYS A 154 -11.69 -21.78 7.26
C CYS A 154 -12.14 -20.75 8.31
N SER A 155 -11.90 -21.04 9.60
CA SER A 155 -12.10 -20.07 10.68
C SER A 155 -10.95 -19.07 10.76
N ILE A 156 -11.19 -17.93 11.41
CA ILE A 156 -10.15 -16.91 11.64
C ILE A 156 -8.95 -17.53 12.37
N GLU A 157 -9.19 -18.42 13.34
CA GLU A 157 -8.12 -19.10 14.08
C GLU A 157 -7.32 -20.04 13.18
N ALA A 158 -8.00 -20.89 12.39
CA ALA A 158 -7.35 -21.84 11.51
C ALA A 158 -6.48 -21.15 10.45
N ILE A 159 -6.97 -20.05 9.87
CA ILE A 159 -6.20 -19.23 8.92
C ILE A 159 -5.04 -18.54 9.63
N GLY A 160 -5.25 -17.98 10.82
CA GLY A 160 -4.21 -17.31 11.60
C GLY A 160 -3.05 -18.25 11.96
N GLU A 161 -3.35 -19.48 12.37
CA GLU A 161 -2.35 -20.52 12.64
C GLU A 161 -1.58 -20.93 11.37
N LEU A 162 -2.29 -21.06 10.25
CA LEU A 162 -1.72 -21.42 8.96
C LEU A 162 -0.76 -20.32 8.45
N ILE A 163 -1.15 -19.05 8.59
CA ILE A 163 -0.26 -17.90 8.29
C ILE A 163 0.94 -17.88 9.24
N ALA A 164 0.73 -18.17 10.53
CA ALA A 164 1.83 -18.21 11.51
C ALA A 164 2.85 -19.32 11.20
N ARG A 165 2.40 -20.45 10.66
CA ARG A 165 3.23 -21.60 10.33
C ARG A 165 3.99 -21.44 9.02
N GLU A 166 3.33 -20.99 7.96
CA GLU A 166 3.89 -21.02 6.61
C GLU A 166 4.64 -19.74 6.22
N ILE A 167 4.42 -18.61 6.92
CA ILE A 167 5.00 -17.30 6.56
C ILE A 167 5.84 -16.73 7.71
N THR A 168 7.06 -16.30 7.38
CA THR A 168 7.97 -15.70 8.36
C THR A 168 7.52 -14.31 8.79
N GLU A 169 7.96 -13.85 9.96
CA GLU A 169 7.63 -12.50 10.44
C GLU A 169 8.09 -11.40 9.46
N GLU A 170 9.27 -11.55 8.87
CA GLU A 170 9.81 -10.61 7.88
C GLU A 170 8.93 -10.52 6.63
N GLN A 171 8.47 -11.67 6.11
CA GLN A 171 7.54 -11.71 4.99
C GLN A 171 6.20 -11.05 5.33
N ARG A 172 5.68 -11.28 6.54
CA ARG A 172 4.45 -10.62 7.01
C ARG A 172 4.60 -9.11 7.08
N LYS A 173 5.72 -8.59 7.59
CA LYS A 173 5.95 -7.13 7.65
C LYS A 173 6.05 -6.52 6.25
N GLN A 174 6.68 -7.23 5.32
CA GLN A 174 6.88 -6.68 3.98
C GLN A 174 5.62 -6.72 3.10
N MET A 175 4.81 -7.77 3.22
CA MET A 175 3.58 -7.90 2.42
C MET A 175 2.35 -7.31 3.13
N ASN A 176 2.33 -7.37 4.46
CA ASN A 176 1.29 -6.87 5.36
C ASN A 176 -0.11 -7.19 4.80
N GLY A 177 -1.03 -6.22 4.69
CA GLY A 177 -2.37 -6.45 4.11
C GLY A 177 -2.36 -7.00 2.67
N GLY A 178 -1.31 -6.74 1.89
CA GLY A 178 -1.13 -7.30 0.55
C GLY A 178 -0.87 -8.80 0.53
N LEU A 179 -0.42 -9.40 1.64
CA LEU A 179 -0.30 -10.86 1.79
C LEU A 179 -1.63 -11.56 1.51
N VAL A 180 -2.73 -10.98 2.01
CA VAL A 180 -4.07 -11.56 1.88
C VAL A 180 -4.52 -11.56 0.42
N ASP A 181 -4.22 -10.50 -0.33
CA ASP A 181 -4.55 -10.42 -1.76
C ASP A 181 -3.80 -11.49 -2.56
N THR A 182 -2.49 -11.62 -2.35
CA THR A 182 -1.69 -12.67 -3.00
C THR A 182 -2.15 -14.06 -2.59
N LEU A 183 -2.44 -14.28 -1.31
CA LEU A 183 -2.94 -15.56 -0.81
C LEU A 183 -4.25 -15.95 -1.50
N LEU A 184 -5.22 -15.04 -1.58
CA LEU A 184 -6.52 -15.33 -2.19
C LEU A 184 -6.40 -15.61 -3.69
N ILE A 185 -5.50 -14.92 -4.40
CA ILE A 185 -5.21 -15.20 -5.81
C ILE A 185 -4.63 -16.61 -5.96
N ASN A 186 -3.59 -16.94 -5.19
CA ASN A 186 -2.94 -18.24 -5.26
C ASN A 186 -3.87 -19.39 -4.84
N ALA A 187 -4.72 -19.17 -3.84
CA ALA A 187 -5.71 -20.14 -3.39
C ALA A 187 -6.76 -20.40 -4.48
N ARG A 188 -7.16 -19.38 -5.24
CA ARG A 188 -8.02 -19.56 -6.41
C ARG A 188 -7.33 -20.36 -7.51
N GLU A 189 -6.07 -20.06 -7.81
CA GLU A 189 -5.31 -20.85 -8.79
C GLU A 189 -5.19 -22.33 -8.37
N ASN A 190 -5.05 -22.60 -7.07
CA ASN A 190 -5.04 -23.96 -6.55
C ASN A 190 -6.43 -24.63 -6.64
N LEU A 191 -7.50 -23.88 -6.37
CA LEU A 191 -8.88 -24.33 -6.57
C LEU A 191 -9.09 -24.74 -8.03
N ASP A 192 -8.72 -23.87 -8.98
CA ASP A 192 -8.82 -24.16 -10.42
C ASP A 192 -8.01 -25.41 -10.81
N SER A 193 -6.85 -25.61 -10.18
CA SER A 193 -5.97 -26.75 -10.47
C SER A 193 -6.48 -28.08 -9.91
N ARG A 194 -7.24 -28.08 -8.81
CA ARG A 194 -7.78 -29.32 -8.20
C ARG A 194 -9.14 -29.73 -8.77
N LEU A 195 -9.82 -28.83 -9.48
CA LEU A 195 -11.08 -29.13 -10.15
C LEU A 195 -10.81 -29.90 -11.45
N ASP A 196 -11.31 -31.13 -11.53
CA ASP A 196 -11.30 -31.90 -12.77
C ASP A 196 -12.53 -31.54 -13.64
N PHE A 197 -12.44 -31.75 -14.95
CA PHE A 197 -13.53 -31.49 -15.91
C PHE A 197 -14.81 -32.30 -15.62
N SER A 198 -14.72 -33.30 -14.75
CA SER A 198 -15.81 -34.15 -14.29
C SER A 198 -16.58 -33.58 -13.08
N CYS A 199 -16.16 -32.43 -12.52
CA CYS A 199 -16.81 -31.81 -11.37
C CYS A 199 -18.18 -31.22 -11.76
N ASN A 200 -19.25 -31.91 -11.38
CA ASN A 200 -20.63 -31.47 -11.64
C ASN A 200 -21.24 -30.65 -10.48
N ASP A 201 -20.52 -30.47 -9.37
CA ASP A 201 -21.02 -29.72 -8.23
C ASP A 201 -20.58 -28.26 -8.31
N ALA A 202 -21.54 -27.39 -8.64
CA ALA A 202 -21.34 -25.95 -8.72
C ALA A 202 -20.87 -25.35 -7.38
N ASP A 203 -21.24 -25.97 -6.26
CA ASP A 203 -20.86 -25.50 -4.93
C ASP A 203 -19.37 -25.71 -4.66
N THR A 204 -18.84 -26.87 -5.02
CA THR A 204 -17.40 -27.18 -4.91
C THR A 204 -16.55 -26.28 -5.80
N MET A 205 -17.03 -25.91 -6.99
CA MET A 205 -16.28 -25.05 -7.93
C MET A 205 -16.04 -23.63 -7.42
N ILE A 206 -16.85 -23.15 -6.47
CA ILE A 206 -16.75 -21.80 -5.91
C ILE A 206 -16.26 -21.78 -4.47
N THR A 207 -15.91 -22.94 -3.89
CA THR A 207 -15.54 -23.07 -2.48
C THR A 207 -14.03 -23.20 -2.29
N ILE A 208 -13.42 -22.18 -1.70
CA ILE A 208 -12.02 -22.18 -1.30
C ILE A 208 -11.87 -22.90 0.04
N THR A 209 -11.01 -23.92 0.07
CA THR A 209 -10.75 -24.74 1.26
C THR A 209 -9.47 -24.34 1.98
N LEU A 210 -9.25 -24.91 3.16
CA LEU A 210 -8.02 -24.66 3.94
C LEU A 210 -6.76 -25.17 3.20
N GLU A 211 -6.89 -26.27 2.46
CA GLU A 211 -5.80 -26.81 1.64
C GLU A 211 -5.40 -25.86 0.52
N ASP A 212 -6.38 -25.17 -0.10
CA ASP A 212 -6.12 -24.16 -1.13
C ASP A 212 -5.34 -22.97 -0.56
N LEU A 213 -5.71 -22.51 0.65
CA LEU A 213 -5.00 -21.44 1.35
C LEU A 213 -3.58 -21.89 1.76
N GLU A 214 -3.41 -23.12 2.23
CA GLU A 214 -2.10 -23.68 2.57
C GLU A 214 -1.18 -23.76 1.35
N ALA A 215 -1.68 -24.29 0.24
CA ALA A 215 -0.95 -24.32 -1.02
C ALA A 215 -0.57 -22.91 -1.48
N GLY A 216 -1.49 -21.96 -1.35
CA GLY A 216 -1.26 -20.56 -1.70
C GLY A 216 -0.16 -19.90 -0.88
N LEU A 217 -0.12 -20.12 0.44
CA LEU A 217 0.96 -19.61 1.29
C LEU A 217 2.31 -20.27 1.00
N ARG A 218 2.33 -21.58 0.73
CA ARG A 218 3.57 -22.29 0.35
C ARG A 218 4.15 -21.75 -0.95
N GLN A 219 3.31 -21.35 -1.91
CA GLN A 219 3.78 -20.68 -3.13
C GLN A 219 4.43 -19.33 -2.83
N ILE A 220 3.83 -18.51 -1.96
CA ILE A 220 4.40 -17.22 -1.53
C ILE A 220 5.75 -17.43 -0.86
N SER A 221 5.85 -18.41 0.05
CA SER A 221 7.12 -18.72 0.72
C SER A 221 8.21 -19.15 -0.26
N ARG A 222 7.86 -19.82 -1.38
CA ARG A 222 8.82 -20.32 -2.38
C ARG A 222 9.27 -19.24 -3.38
N GLN A 223 8.39 -18.33 -3.77
CA GLN A 223 8.67 -17.34 -4.83
C GLN A 223 9.83 -16.38 -4.51
N ARG A 224 10.22 -16.22 -3.23
CA ARG A 224 11.33 -15.34 -2.84
C ARG A 224 12.68 -16.02 -2.57
N HIS A 225 12.77 -17.34 -2.63
CA HIS A 225 14.09 -18.00 -2.65
C HIS A 225 14.80 -17.89 -4.01
N LEU A 226 14.17 -17.27 -5.01
CA LEU A 226 14.64 -17.15 -6.39
C LEU A 226 14.92 -15.70 -6.83
N GLN A 227 14.93 -14.72 -5.93
CA GLN A 227 15.31 -13.32 -6.21
C GLN A 227 16.44 -12.85 -5.30
#